data_AF-A0A9N9SK00-F1
#
_entry.id   AF-A0A9N9SK00-F1
#
_cell.length_a   1.000
_cell.length_b   1.000
_cell.length_c   1.000
_cell.angle_alpha   90.00
_cell.angle_beta   90.00
_cell.angle_gamma   90.00
#
_symmetry.space_group_name_H-M   'P 1'
#
loop_
_entity.id
_entity.type
_entity.pdbx_description
1 polymer ?
#
loop_
_entity_poly.entity_id
_entity_poly.type
_entity_poly.pdbx_seq_one_letter_code
_entity_poly.pdbx_strand_id
1 'polypeptide(L)'
;MRFFAQMISLWISVCMAFHSTAGEVTVEEPIDSNTIQRFNQNPEQNDTKDNEVKALKKVFLSNRSITCNDGSQAGFYLRKSQSSKKWIIFLEGGWYCYDSHTCRNRWLKQRHFMTSSKWPETRDVGGILSPNPKENPFWHNANHVFVPYCTSDSWSGTKPPSPSQLFSFMGSFVVRQVVRDLVPLGLENSTDLLLAGSSAGGTGVMINLDYVKELLHEELKLTHINVRGVSDSGWFLDRTPYMPTNKPAVEAIRKGMELWRGKVPRRCREEYLNEPWRCYFGYRLYPSLTTELFVFQWLFDEAQMDVDNVGAPVTKQQWDYIHKMGDGLRQSFENVSAVFAPSCISHAVLTKKDWQKVEIDDTSIAEALHCWEQKTSRRRLRRLKRLKSAGRFADSPGGMRKKKRRNGGMGLRNTPPEVNDVGKKKRRRARKNRRGRKDKDRAHAHSQSQNENRATHHPNKRTSAQDRPARSVQQSPRRPGKRHCSHRRLERCSWPQCNHSCPRLHNPFTGEEMDFIELLKSFGLDMNSVADALGIDMQTLNNMDHSELLNLLTQQSNY
;
A
#
# COMPACT_ATOMS: atom_id res chain seq x y z
N MET A 1 -51.02 41.13 31.06
CA MET A 1 -50.29 40.55 32.22
C MET A 1 -50.94 39.31 32.87
N ARG A 2 -52.11 38.79 32.41
CA ARG A 2 -52.66 37.51 32.92
C ARG A 2 -52.33 36.26 32.09
N PHE A 3 -51.83 36.42 30.85
CA PHE A 3 -51.38 35.30 30.00
C PHE A 3 -49.96 34.79 30.31
N PHE A 4 -49.09 35.66 30.85
CA PHE A 4 -47.72 35.29 31.21
C PHE A 4 -47.62 34.46 32.50
N ALA A 5 -48.59 34.61 33.42
CA ALA A 5 -48.60 33.89 34.70
C ALA A 5 -49.05 32.42 34.55
N GLN A 6 -49.93 32.10 33.59
CA GLN A 6 -50.38 30.71 33.38
C GLN A 6 -49.33 29.83 32.66
N MET A 7 -48.45 30.43 31.84
CA MET A 7 -47.39 29.68 31.14
C MET A 7 -46.22 29.30 32.06
N ILE A 8 -45.94 30.10 33.10
CA ILE A 8 -44.88 29.81 34.07
C ILE A 8 -45.29 28.64 34.99
N SER A 9 -46.57 28.57 35.39
CA SER A 9 -47.07 27.47 36.23
C SER A 9 -47.10 26.11 35.52
N LEU A 10 -47.30 26.09 34.19
CA LEU A 10 -47.21 24.87 33.39
C LEU A 10 -45.75 24.41 33.20
N TRP A 11 -44.81 25.35 33.07
CA TRP A 11 -43.38 25.05 32.95
C TRP A 11 -42.77 24.49 34.24
N ILE A 12 -43.16 25.00 35.41
CA ILE A 12 -42.64 24.50 36.70
C ILE A 12 -43.17 23.09 37.01
N SER A 13 -44.42 22.78 36.63
CA SER A 13 -45.00 21.44 36.84
C SER A 13 -44.37 20.37 35.94
N VAL A 14 -43.95 20.72 34.71
CA VAL A 14 -43.24 19.78 33.82
C VAL A 14 -41.79 19.59 34.25
N CYS A 15 -41.15 20.61 34.83
CA CYS A 15 -39.78 20.49 35.36
C CYS A 15 -39.67 19.66 36.66
N MET A 16 -40.72 19.59 37.49
CA MET A 16 -40.71 18.78 38.72
C MET A 16 -41.08 17.30 38.51
N ALA A 17 -41.66 16.93 37.35
CA ALA A 17 -41.98 15.53 37.04
C ALA A 17 -40.79 14.71 36.48
N PHE A 18 -39.66 15.36 36.19
CA PHE A 18 -38.43 14.72 35.74
C PHE A 18 -37.28 14.95 36.73
N HIS A 19 -37.48 14.49 37.96
CA HIS A 19 -36.38 14.17 38.88
C HIS A 19 -36.52 12.72 39.31
N SER A 20 -35.94 11.80 38.53
CA SER A 20 -35.44 10.55 39.09
C SER A 20 -34.36 9.96 38.19
N THR A 21 -33.25 9.63 38.84
CA THR A 21 -32.05 8.93 38.36
C THR A 21 -31.28 9.57 37.21
N ALA A 22 -30.40 10.52 37.56
CA ALA A 22 -29.15 10.72 36.86
C ALA A 22 -28.31 9.42 37.01
N GLY A 23 -28.48 8.50 36.06
CA GLY A 23 -27.54 7.41 35.84
C GLY A 23 -26.28 7.98 35.22
N GLU A 24 -25.18 7.78 35.92
CA GLU A 24 -23.82 7.90 35.41
C GLU A 24 -23.76 7.27 34.01
N VAL A 25 -23.37 8.04 32.99
CA VAL A 25 -23.04 7.46 31.67
C VAL A 25 -21.77 6.67 31.86
N THR A 26 -21.93 5.41 32.25
CA THR A 26 -20.87 4.43 32.20
C THR A 26 -20.46 4.33 30.73
N VAL A 27 -19.17 4.53 30.49
CA VAL A 27 -18.53 4.05 29.27
C VAL A 27 -18.91 2.57 29.18
N GLU A 28 -19.72 2.18 28.19
CA GLU A 28 -20.03 0.77 27.96
C GLU A 28 -18.70 0.01 27.92
N GLU A 29 -18.49 -0.84 28.93
CA GLU A 29 -17.36 -1.76 28.94
C GLU A 29 -17.41 -2.58 27.64
N PRO A 30 -16.25 -2.82 26.99
CA PRO A 30 -16.23 -3.65 25.80
C PRO A 30 -16.86 -5.01 26.12
N ILE A 31 -17.90 -5.40 25.37
CA ILE A 31 -18.50 -6.72 25.45
C ILE A 31 -17.46 -7.73 24.96
N ASP A 32 -16.61 -8.19 25.87
CA ASP A 32 -15.60 -9.18 25.54
C ASP A 32 -16.29 -10.49 25.15
N SER A 33 -16.09 -10.92 23.90
CA SER A 33 -16.51 -12.25 23.48
C SER A 33 -15.83 -13.31 24.34
N ASN A 34 -16.55 -14.37 24.73
CA ASN A 34 -15.99 -15.55 25.42
C ASN A 34 -14.70 -16.08 24.77
N THR A 35 -14.48 -15.82 23.48
CA THR A 35 -13.23 -16.18 22.79
C THR A 35 -12.08 -15.27 23.18
N ILE A 36 -12.26 -13.94 23.17
CA ILE A 36 -11.23 -12.96 23.55
C ILE A 36 -10.82 -13.16 25.02
N GLN A 37 -11.79 -13.42 25.91
CA GLN A 37 -11.52 -13.74 27.31
C GLN A 37 -10.70 -15.02 27.46
N ARG A 38 -11.03 -16.10 26.74
CA ARG A 38 -10.26 -17.36 26.75
C ARG A 38 -8.82 -17.17 26.26
N PHE A 39 -8.59 -16.30 25.27
CA PHE A 39 -7.24 -15.96 24.82
C PHE A 39 -6.44 -15.19 25.87
N ASN A 40 -7.10 -14.36 26.69
CA ASN A 40 -6.46 -13.63 27.79
C ASN A 40 -6.22 -14.51 29.03
N GLN A 41 -7.12 -15.46 29.34
CA GLN A 41 -7.08 -16.29 30.55
C GLN A 41 -6.15 -17.50 30.46
N ASN A 42 -5.83 -17.99 29.26
CA ASN A 42 -4.86 -19.07 29.05
C ASN A 42 -3.63 -18.60 28.23
N PRO A 43 -2.72 -17.79 28.81
CA PRO A 43 -1.48 -17.42 28.11
C PRO A 43 -0.56 -18.61 27.82
N GLU A 44 -0.61 -19.71 28.59
CA GLU A 44 -0.02 -21.04 28.33
C GLU A 44 0.13 -21.81 29.66
N GLN A 45 -0.59 -22.92 29.85
CA GLN A 45 -0.18 -24.01 30.74
C GLN A 45 0.26 -25.17 29.84
N ASN A 46 1.53 -25.15 29.43
CA ASN A 46 2.37 -26.30 29.05
C ASN A 46 3.57 -25.79 28.24
N ASP A 47 4.46 -25.10 28.94
CA ASP A 47 5.67 -24.49 28.40
C ASP A 47 6.87 -25.46 28.41
N THR A 48 6.64 -26.74 28.08
CA THR A 48 7.66 -27.81 28.20
C THR A 48 7.71 -28.80 27.03
N LYS A 49 7.27 -28.43 25.83
CA LYS A 49 7.62 -29.18 24.61
C LYS A 49 8.17 -28.28 23.51
N ASP A 50 9.46 -28.47 23.25
CA ASP A 50 10.25 -27.85 22.19
C ASP A 50 9.58 -27.93 20.80
N ASN A 51 9.81 -26.86 20.02
CA ASN A 51 9.74 -26.80 18.54
C ASN A 51 8.40 -26.91 17.80
N GLU A 52 7.23 -26.82 18.44
CA GLU A 52 5.98 -26.73 17.66
C GLU A 52 5.72 -25.27 17.22
N VAL A 53 5.92 -25.02 15.94
CA VAL A 53 5.56 -23.77 15.27
C VAL A 53 4.04 -23.57 15.38
N LYS A 54 3.59 -22.73 16.32
CA LYS A 54 2.15 -22.54 16.57
C LYS A 54 1.46 -21.93 15.35
N ALA A 55 0.36 -22.55 14.92
CA ALA A 55 -0.55 -22.02 13.90
C ALA A 55 -1.27 -20.75 14.40
N LEU A 56 -1.84 -19.96 13.49
CA LEU A 56 -2.74 -18.86 13.87
C LEU A 56 -4.04 -19.44 14.40
N LYS A 57 -4.57 -18.95 15.53
CA LYS A 57 -5.79 -19.46 16.17
C LYS A 57 -6.98 -18.54 15.92
N LYS A 58 -8.15 -19.09 15.63
CA LYS A 58 -9.38 -18.37 15.31
C LYS A 58 -9.90 -17.56 16.52
N VAL A 59 -10.34 -16.33 16.26
CA VAL A 59 -10.97 -15.40 17.19
C VAL A 59 -12.18 -14.77 16.51
N PHE A 60 -13.37 -14.94 17.08
CA PHE A 60 -14.54 -14.21 16.63
C PHE A 60 -14.56 -12.78 17.20
N LEU A 61 -15.09 -11.83 16.43
CA LEU A 61 -15.18 -10.44 16.86
C LEU A 61 -16.00 -10.29 18.15
N SER A 62 -15.62 -9.36 19.02
CA SER A 62 -16.38 -9.01 20.22
C SER A 62 -17.82 -8.60 19.90
N ASN A 63 -17.97 -7.71 18.91
CA ASN A 63 -19.25 -7.23 18.43
C ASN A 63 -19.88 -8.19 17.41
N ARG A 64 -20.82 -9.01 17.88
CA ARG A 64 -21.56 -9.99 17.06
C ARG A 64 -22.42 -9.39 15.95
N SER A 65 -22.75 -8.10 16.01
CA SER A 65 -23.51 -7.44 14.95
C SER A 65 -22.70 -7.21 13.67
N ILE A 66 -21.38 -7.36 13.74
CA ILE A 66 -20.48 -7.26 12.59
C ILE A 66 -20.29 -8.65 11.97
N THR A 67 -20.90 -8.84 10.80
CA THR A 67 -21.08 -10.15 10.20
C THR A 67 -20.41 -10.28 8.83
N CYS A 68 -20.19 -11.53 8.44
CA CYS A 68 -19.96 -11.93 7.05
C CYS A 68 -21.23 -11.74 6.22
N ASN A 69 -21.13 -11.89 4.89
CA ASN A 69 -22.25 -11.66 3.98
C ASN A 69 -23.54 -12.39 4.38
N ASP A 70 -23.44 -13.64 4.84
CA ASP A 70 -24.58 -14.48 5.22
C ASP A 70 -25.12 -14.25 6.65
N GLY A 71 -24.58 -13.26 7.37
CA GLY A 71 -24.96 -12.98 8.75
C GLY A 71 -24.18 -13.79 9.81
N SER A 72 -23.32 -14.73 9.41
CA SER A 72 -22.42 -15.40 10.36
C SER A 72 -21.42 -14.41 10.98
N GLN A 73 -21.01 -14.66 12.23
CA GLN A 73 -20.12 -13.76 12.96
C GLN A 73 -18.74 -13.69 12.27
N ALA A 74 -18.26 -12.49 11.97
CA ALA A 74 -16.93 -12.30 11.43
C ALA A 74 -15.85 -12.50 12.51
N GLY A 75 -14.59 -12.59 12.09
CA GLY A 75 -13.47 -12.86 12.99
C GLY A 75 -12.12 -12.73 12.30
N PHE A 76 -11.08 -13.12 13.01
CA PHE A 76 -9.69 -13.13 12.56
C PHE A 76 -8.96 -14.33 13.14
N TYR A 77 -7.75 -14.59 12.67
CA TYR A 77 -6.83 -15.55 13.27
C TYR A 77 -5.65 -14.81 13.86
N LEU A 78 -5.20 -15.21 15.05
CA LEU A 78 -4.13 -14.56 15.80
C LEU A 78 -3.05 -15.58 16.18
N ARG A 79 -1.79 -15.17 15.99
CA ARG A 79 -0.63 -15.74 16.67
C ARG A 79 0.11 -14.63 17.38
N LYS A 80 0.06 -14.68 18.70
CA LYS A 80 0.71 -13.71 19.58
C LYS A 80 2.20 -14.03 19.73
N SER A 81 3.01 -12.99 19.85
CA SER A 81 4.43 -13.07 20.17
C SER A 81 4.70 -12.21 21.39
N GLN A 82 5.06 -12.85 22.51
CA GLN A 82 5.25 -12.15 23.79
C GLN A 82 6.45 -11.19 23.77
N SER A 83 7.44 -11.45 22.91
CA SER A 83 8.66 -10.64 22.82
C SER A 83 8.57 -9.48 21.83
N SER A 84 7.52 -9.43 21.00
CA SER A 84 7.43 -8.47 19.89
C SER A 84 6.40 -7.37 20.11
N LYS A 85 6.81 -6.15 19.83
CA LYS A 85 5.95 -4.95 19.80
C LYS A 85 5.49 -4.61 18.38
N LYS A 86 5.74 -5.48 17.42
CA LYS A 86 5.29 -5.33 16.03
C LYS A 86 4.05 -6.16 15.78
N TRP A 87 3.10 -5.58 15.06
CA TRP A 87 1.87 -6.24 14.63
C TRP A 87 1.74 -6.19 13.12
N ILE A 88 1.34 -7.31 12.53
CA ILE A 88 0.98 -7.41 11.12
C ILE A 88 -0.47 -7.89 11.05
N ILE A 89 -1.35 -7.04 10.53
CA ILE A 89 -2.73 -7.39 10.19
C ILE A 89 -2.78 -7.58 8.69
N PHE A 90 -3.11 -8.79 8.25
CA PHE A 90 -3.23 -9.14 6.83
C PHE A 90 -4.68 -9.30 6.41
N LEU A 91 -5.10 -8.56 5.39
CA LEU A 91 -6.42 -8.64 4.78
C LEU A 91 -6.40 -9.60 3.59
N GLU A 92 -7.18 -10.68 3.67
CA GLU A 92 -7.36 -11.62 2.57
C GLU A 92 -8.05 -10.93 1.37
N GLY A 93 -7.71 -11.41 0.17
CA GLY A 93 -8.35 -10.98 -1.07
C GLY A 93 -9.36 -12.00 -1.60
N GLY A 94 -9.71 -11.88 -2.88
CA GLY A 94 -10.59 -12.85 -3.55
C GLY A 94 -11.79 -12.22 -4.24
N TRP A 95 -11.58 -11.22 -5.10
CA TRP A 95 -12.64 -10.57 -5.88
C TRP A 95 -13.74 -9.93 -5.02
N TYR A 96 -14.92 -9.68 -5.60
CA TYR A 96 -16.08 -9.07 -4.96
C TYR A 96 -17.34 -9.41 -5.77
N CYS A 97 -18.51 -9.08 -5.25
CA CYS A 97 -19.78 -9.17 -5.99
C CYS A 97 -20.54 -7.84 -5.89
N TYR A 98 -21.16 -7.37 -6.97
CA TYR A 98 -21.58 -5.97 -7.09
C TYR A 98 -23.06 -5.80 -7.48
N ASP A 99 -23.79 -6.90 -7.62
CA ASP A 99 -25.25 -6.92 -7.77
C ASP A 99 -25.82 -8.26 -7.23
N SER A 100 -27.16 -8.36 -7.17
CA SER A 100 -27.84 -9.56 -6.66
C SER A 100 -27.44 -10.83 -7.41
N HIS A 101 -27.28 -10.74 -8.73
CA HIS A 101 -26.95 -11.89 -9.58
C HIS A 101 -25.51 -12.39 -9.32
N THR A 102 -24.53 -11.48 -9.33
CA THR A 102 -23.12 -11.81 -9.05
C THR A 102 -22.92 -12.31 -7.64
N CYS A 103 -23.62 -11.75 -6.64
CA CYS A 103 -23.53 -12.23 -5.26
C CYS A 103 -24.17 -13.61 -5.09
N ARG A 104 -25.31 -13.88 -5.74
CA ARG A 104 -25.90 -15.23 -5.74
C ARG A 104 -24.99 -16.26 -6.40
N ASN A 105 -24.37 -15.91 -7.53
CA ASN A 105 -23.40 -16.79 -8.20
C ASN A 105 -22.18 -17.05 -7.32
N ARG A 106 -21.66 -16.01 -6.65
CA ARG A 106 -20.55 -16.14 -5.71
C ARG A 106 -20.92 -17.03 -4.52
N TRP A 107 -22.13 -16.91 -4.00
CA TRP A 107 -22.61 -17.78 -2.92
C TRP A 107 -22.63 -19.26 -3.32
N LEU A 108 -23.03 -19.55 -4.56
CA LEU A 108 -23.09 -20.92 -5.08
C LEU A 108 -21.70 -21.49 -5.37
N LYS A 109 -20.78 -20.69 -5.91
CA LYS A 109 -19.47 -21.17 -6.41
C LYS A 109 -18.30 -20.96 -5.45
N GLN A 110 -18.39 -19.98 -4.56
CA GLN A 110 -17.30 -19.45 -3.76
C GLN A 110 -17.75 -19.10 -2.33
N ARG A 111 -18.61 -19.95 -1.76
CA ARG A 111 -19.27 -19.72 -0.46
C ARG A 111 -18.32 -19.37 0.69
N HIS A 112 -17.10 -19.90 0.68
CA HIS A 112 -16.08 -19.68 1.72
C HIS A 112 -15.65 -18.21 1.85
N PHE A 113 -15.85 -17.38 0.83
CA PHE A 113 -15.64 -15.93 0.90
C PHE A 113 -16.90 -15.14 1.33
N MET A 114 -17.94 -15.82 1.82
CA MET A 114 -19.22 -15.19 2.17
C MET A 114 -19.77 -15.65 3.53
N THR A 115 -19.07 -16.56 4.22
CA THR A 115 -19.48 -17.13 5.51
C THR A 115 -18.28 -17.49 6.37
N SER A 116 -18.41 -17.40 7.69
CA SER A 116 -17.46 -17.94 8.66
C SER A 116 -17.81 -19.33 9.17
N SER A 117 -18.95 -19.90 8.76
CA SER A 117 -19.48 -21.17 9.28
C SER A 117 -18.55 -22.37 9.16
N LYS A 118 -17.64 -22.37 8.18
CA LYS A 118 -16.67 -23.46 7.92
C LYS A 118 -15.22 -23.07 8.20
N TRP A 119 -14.99 -21.98 8.91
CA TRP A 119 -13.63 -21.55 9.25
C TRP A 119 -12.98 -22.53 10.24
N PRO A 120 -11.79 -23.09 9.93
CA PRO A 120 -11.09 -24.00 10.84
C PRO A 120 -10.68 -23.28 12.14
N GLU A 121 -10.41 -24.04 13.20
CA GLU A 121 -9.95 -23.46 14.48
C GLU A 121 -8.55 -22.86 14.40
N THR A 122 -7.70 -23.42 13.53
CA THR A 122 -6.36 -22.92 13.26
C THR A 122 -6.14 -22.74 11.77
N ARG A 123 -5.19 -21.86 11.42
CA ARG A 123 -4.79 -21.61 10.04
C ARG A 123 -3.29 -21.36 9.96
N ASP A 124 -2.65 -22.00 8.99
CA ASP A 124 -1.27 -21.70 8.62
C ASP A 124 -1.26 -20.80 7.39
N VAL A 125 -0.47 -19.74 7.46
CA VAL A 125 -0.28 -18.78 6.37
C VAL A 125 1.20 -18.53 6.21
N GLY A 126 1.69 -18.63 4.97
CA GLY A 126 3.09 -18.45 4.63
C GLY A 126 3.50 -16.98 4.48
N GLY A 127 4.65 -16.79 3.86
CA GLY A 127 5.22 -15.51 3.49
C GLY A 127 5.42 -14.59 4.69
N ILE A 128 4.88 -13.38 4.60
CA ILE A 128 5.00 -12.34 5.63
C ILE A 128 4.34 -12.73 6.96
N LEU A 129 3.45 -13.72 6.98
CA LEU A 129 2.85 -14.27 8.19
C LEU A 129 3.49 -15.59 8.62
N SER A 130 4.55 -16.05 7.96
CA SER A 130 5.26 -17.25 8.39
C SER A 130 6.06 -16.97 9.67
N PRO A 131 6.03 -17.88 10.66
CA PRO A 131 6.90 -17.82 11.84
C PRO A 131 8.29 -18.41 11.57
N ASN A 132 8.53 -18.97 10.40
CA ASN A 132 9.82 -19.54 10.04
C ASN A 132 10.77 -18.42 9.61
N PRO A 133 11.90 -18.19 10.31
CA PRO A 133 12.84 -17.13 9.95
C PRO A 133 13.49 -17.32 8.57
N LYS A 134 13.55 -18.54 8.03
CA LYS A 134 14.01 -18.77 6.65
C LYS A 134 13.01 -18.25 5.63
N GLU A 135 11.72 -18.31 5.95
CA GLU A 135 10.62 -17.85 5.08
C GLU A 135 10.20 -16.40 5.38
N ASN A 136 10.48 -15.88 6.57
CA ASN A 136 10.15 -14.52 6.99
C ASN A 136 11.30 -13.89 7.81
N PRO A 137 12.40 -13.47 7.16
CA PRO A 137 13.64 -13.10 7.84
C PRO A 137 13.47 -11.92 8.80
N PHE A 138 12.58 -10.97 8.49
CA PHE A 138 12.47 -9.71 9.22
C PHE A 138 11.27 -9.63 10.16
N TRP A 139 10.22 -10.44 9.95
CA TRP A 139 8.97 -10.35 10.71
C TRP A 139 8.48 -11.68 11.30
N HIS A 140 9.24 -12.78 11.21
CA HIS A 140 8.82 -14.09 11.74
C HIS A 140 8.38 -14.07 13.21
N ASN A 141 8.94 -13.16 14.02
CA ASN A 141 8.62 -13.01 15.43
C ASN A 141 7.56 -11.93 15.73
N ALA A 142 6.93 -11.30 14.73
CA ALA A 142 5.85 -10.34 14.94
C ALA A 142 4.57 -11.01 15.49
N ASN A 143 3.69 -10.20 16.07
CA ASN A 143 2.30 -10.61 16.29
C ASN A 143 1.62 -10.67 14.92
N HIS A 144 1.08 -11.83 14.56
CA HIS A 144 0.51 -12.07 13.25
C HIS A 144 -1.00 -12.20 13.34
N VAL A 145 -1.70 -11.44 12.50
CA VAL A 145 -3.16 -11.46 12.40
C VAL A 145 -3.53 -11.68 10.95
N PHE A 146 -4.37 -12.68 10.69
CA PHE A 146 -4.96 -12.93 9.38
C PHE A 146 -6.47 -12.68 9.47
N VAL A 147 -7.01 -11.79 8.65
CA VAL A 147 -8.43 -11.47 8.61
C VAL A 147 -9.01 -12.10 7.34
N PRO A 148 -9.79 -13.19 7.44
CA PRO A 148 -10.38 -13.81 6.28
C PRO A 148 -11.43 -12.91 5.64
N TYR A 149 -11.52 -12.98 4.32
CA TYR A 149 -12.38 -12.11 3.54
C TYR A 149 -13.77 -12.75 3.34
N CYS A 150 -14.74 -12.33 4.15
CA CYS A 150 -16.10 -12.86 4.09
C CYS A 150 -17.19 -11.82 3.73
N THR A 151 -16.78 -10.65 3.25
CA THR A 151 -17.68 -9.50 3.05
C THR A 151 -17.88 -9.13 1.58
N SER A 152 -17.09 -9.67 0.65
CA SER A 152 -17.29 -9.53 -0.81
C SER A 152 -17.39 -8.08 -1.34
N ASP A 153 -16.85 -7.11 -0.60
CA ASP A 153 -16.99 -5.65 -0.79
C ASP A 153 -15.66 -4.90 -0.86
N SER A 154 -14.56 -5.58 -1.16
CA SER A 154 -13.20 -5.02 -1.17
C SER A 154 -12.84 -4.25 0.11
N TRP A 155 -13.36 -4.73 1.25
CA TRP A 155 -13.17 -4.15 2.58
C TRP A 155 -13.75 -2.74 2.75
N SER A 156 -14.69 -2.33 1.91
CA SER A 156 -15.25 -0.97 1.90
C SER A 156 -16.62 -0.86 2.56
N GLY A 157 -17.35 -1.96 2.67
CA GLY A 157 -18.79 -1.95 2.96
C GLY A 157 -19.11 -1.47 4.37
N THR A 158 -20.24 -0.77 4.47
CA THR A 158 -20.83 -0.27 5.73
C THR A 158 -22.32 -0.62 5.85
N LYS A 159 -22.77 -1.63 5.11
CA LYS A 159 -24.17 -2.02 5.02
C LYS A 159 -24.44 -3.21 5.97
N PRO A 160 -25.17 -2.99 7.07
CA PRO A 160 -25.50 -4.05 8.02
C PRO A 160 -26.49 -5.06 7.43
N PRO A 161 -26.67 -6.24 8.06
CA PRO A 161 -27.72 -7.18 7.69
C PRO A 161 -29.11 -6.56 7.83
N SER A 162 -30.03 -6.91 6.92
CA SER A 162 -31.43 -6.49 6.99
C SER A 162 -32.36 -7.63 6.58
N PRO A 163 -33.56 -7.78 7.19
CA PRO A 163 -34.49 -8.87 6.86
C PRO A 163 -34.91 -8.91 5.39
N SER A 164 -34.90 -7.77 4.70
CA SER A 164 -35.29 -7.63 3.29
C SER A 164 -34.18 -7.97 2.30
N GLN A 165 -32.98 -8.32 2.76
CA GLN A 165 -31.83 -8.53 1.88
C GLN A 165 -31.05 -9.78 2.24
N LEU A 166 -30.57 -10.48 1.21
CA LEU A 166 -29.87 -11.76 1.34
C LEU A 166 -28.45 -11.61 1.90
N PHE A 167 -27.79 -10.48 1.66
CA PHE A 167 -26.38 -10.28 2.02
C PHE A 167 -26.12 -8.92 2.69
N SER A 168 -25.33 -8.93 3.77
CA SER A 168 -24.71 -7.74 4.36
C SER A 168 -23.34 -7.46 3.71
N PHE A 169 -22.81 -6.25 3.87
CA PHE A 169 -21.48 -5.87 3.36
C PHE A 169 -20.80 -4.96 4.38
N MET A 170 -19.95 -5.55 5.22
CA MET A 170 -19.44 -4.91 6.45
C MET A 170 -17.91 -4.84 6.51
N GLY A 171 -17.22 -4.94 5.38
CA GLY A 171 -15.76 -5.06 5.33
C GLY A 171 -15.00 -3.96 6.08
N SER A 172 -15.44 -2.70 5.96
CA SER A 172 -14.78 -1.59 6.68
C SER A 172 -15.03 -1.67 8.19
N PHE A 173 -16.21 -2.16 8.60
CA PHE A 173 -16.51 -2.41 10.02
C PHE A 173 -15.72 -3.60 10.58
N VAL A 174 -15.52 -4.66 9.79
CA VAL A 174 -14.67 -5.80 10.18
C VAL A 174 -13.25 -5.31 10.46
N VAL A 175 -12.62 -4.56 9.54
CA VAL A 175 -11.25 -4.04 9.75
C VAL A 175 -11.17 -3.21 11.03
N ARG A 176 -12.12 -2.29 11.23
CA ARG A 176 -12.13 -1.40 12.40
C ARG A 176 -12.33 -2.18 13.70
N GLN A 177 -13.19 -3.20 13.70
CA GLN A 177 -13.46 -4.02 14.88
C GLN A 177 -12.29 -4.94 15.22
N VAL A 178 -11.64 -5.55 14.22
CA VAL A 178 -10.41 -6.33 14.44
C VAL A 178 -9.38 -5.46 15.17
N VAL A 179 -9.14 -4.23 14.73
CA VAL A 179 -8.17 -3.34 15.39
C VAL A 179 -8.58 -3.08 16.84
N ARG A 180 -9.86 -2.85 17.14
CA ARG A 180 -10.35 -2.68 18.52
C ARG A 180 -10.16 -3.93 19.37
N ASP A 181 -10.51 -5.10 18.86
CA ASP A 181 -10.39 -6.37 19.58
C ASP A 181 -8.93 -6.75 19.86
N LEU A 182 -8.00 -6.27 19.04
CA LEU A 182 -6.56 -6.47 19.25
C LEU A 182 -5.98 -5.58 20.37
N VAL A 183 -6.63 -4.46 20.72
CA VAL A 183 -6.17 -3.54 21.78
C VAL A 183 -5.98 -4.27 23.11
N PRO A 184 -7.02 -4.87 23.72
CA PRO A 184 -6.88 -5.61 24.98
C PRO A 184 -6.05 -6.89 24.83
N LEU A 185 -5.85 -7.37 23.59
CA LEU A 185 -4.97 -8.51 23.30
C LEU A 185 -3.48 -8.11 23.21
N GLY A 186 -3.15 -6.84 23.43
CA GLY A 186 -1.77 -6.33 23.57
C GLY A 186 -1.32 -5.36 22.48
N LEU A 187 -2.17 -4.99 21.52
CA LEU A 187 -1.84 -4.00 20.51
C LEU A 187 -1.55 -2.62 21.13
N GLU A 188 -2.18 -2.28 22.25
CA GLU A 188 -1.90 -1.04 23.01
C GLU A 188 -0.44 -0.89 23.43
N ASN A 189 0.27 -1.99 23.64
CA ASN A 189 1.67 -2.02 24.06
C ASN A 189 2.67 -2.06 22.88
N SER A 190 2.17 -1.95 21.65
CA SER A 190 2.96 -2.03 20.43
C SER A 190 3.71 -0.75 20.09
N THR A 191 4.72 -0.86 19.23
CA THR A 191 5.42 0.28 18.63
C THR A 191 5.00 0.51 17.18
N ASP A 192 4.63 -0.56 16.48
CA ASP A 192 4.36 -0.55 15.05
C ASP A 192 3.21 -1.50 14.70
N LEU A 193 2.31 -1.01 13.86
CA LEU A 193 1.26 -1.75 13.21
C LEU A 193 1.43 -1.64 11.69
N LEU A 194 1.57 -2.77 11.03
CA LEU A 194 1.57 -2.91 9.58
C LEU A 194 0.23 -3.50 9.14
N LEU A 195 -0.56 -2.71 8.40
CA LEU A 195 -1.76 -3.20 7.72
C LEU A 195 -1.36 -3.65 6.32
N ALA A 196 -1.38 -4.96 6.07
CA ALA A 196 -1.03 -5.57 4.80
C ALA A 196 -2.26 -6.24 4.18
N GLY A 197 -2.22 -6.50 2.88
CA GLY A 197 -3.27 -7.27 2.21
C GLY A 197 -2.95 -7.49 0.75
N SER A 198 -3.51 -8.56 0.19
CA SER A 198 -3.29 -8.95 -1.21
C SER A 198 -4.59 -8.88 -2.03
N SER A 199 -4.51 -8.55 -3.32
CA SER A 199 -5.67 -8.49 -4.22
C SER A 199 -6.71 -7.45 -3.74
N ALA A 200 -7.99 -7.82 -3.63
CA ALA A 200 -9.03 -7.01 -2.98
C ALA A 200 -8.64 -6.59 -1.55
N GLY A 201 -7.84 -7.38 -0.84
CA GLY A 201 -7.25 -7.02 0.45
C GLY A 201 -6.24 -5.88 0.34
N GLY A 202 -5.44 -5.81 -0.72
CA GLY A 202 -4.52 -4.69 -1.00
C GLY A 202 -5.27 -3.39 -1.29
N THR A 203 -6.35 -3.46 -2.08
CA THR A 203 -7.30 -2.34 -2.24
C THR A 203 -7.93 -1.96 -0.89
N GLY A 204 -8.30 -2.96 -0.08
CA GLY A 204 -8.81 -2.79 1.27
C GLY A 204 -7.84 -2.07 2.23
N VAL A 205 -6.53 -2.34 2.12
CA VAL A 205 -5.50 -1.60 2.85
C VAL A 205 -5.58 -0.13 2.47
N MET A 206 -5.54 0.19 1.18
CA MET A 206 -5.57 1.59 0.72
C MET A 206 -6.84 2.33 1.17
N ILE A 207 -7.99 1.66 1.18
CA ILE A 207 -9.27 2.23 1.62
C ILE A 207 -9.31 2.47 3.14
N ASN A 208 -8.75 1.56 3.94
CA ASN A 208 -8.91 1.59 5.40
C ASN A 208 -7.70 2.15 6.17
N LEU A 209 -6.54 2.34 5.52
CA LEU A 209 -5.29 2.67 6.22
C LEU A 209 -5.37 3.96 7.06
N ASP A 210 -5.87 5.05 6.48
CA ASP A 210 -6.03 6.31 7.22
C ASP A 210 -7.10 6.19 8.31
N TYR A 211 -8.17 5.41 8.10
CA TYR A 211 -9.18 5.14 9.14
C TYR A 211 -8.62 4.33 10.31
N VAL A 212 -7.74 3.36 10.07
CA VAL A 212 -7.08 2.59 11.13
C VAL A 212 -6.16 3.50 11.95
N LYS A 213 -5.45 4.42 11.30
CA LYS A 213 -4.62 5.41 11.99
C LYS A 213 -5.45 6.40 12.79
N GLU A 214 -6.55 6.92 12.22
CA GLU A 214 -7.51 7.78 12.92
C GLU A 214 -8.09 7.07 14.16
N LEU A 215 -8.53 5.81 14.01
CA LEU A 215 -8.99 5.00 15.14
C LEU A 215 -7.94 4.92 16.26
N LEU A 216 -6.70 4.55 15.94
CA LEU A 216 -5.66 4.38 16.95
C LEU A 216 -5.25 5.72 17.57
N HIS A 217 -5.05 6.77 16.78
CA HIS A 217 -4.45 8.03 17.25
C HIS A 217 -5.49 8.98 17.82
N GLU A 218 -6.66 9.08 17.21
CA GLU A 218 -7.67 10.07 17.57
C GLU A 218 -8.74 9.50 18.49
N GLU A 219 -9.24 8.30 18.23
CA GLU A 219 -10.30 7.69 19.07
C GLU A 219 -9.72 7.01 20.31
N LEU A 220 -8.72 6.13 20.12
CA LEU A 220 -8.13 5.32 21.19
C LEU A 220 -6.91 5.95 21.87
N LYS A 221 -6.44 7.11 21.38
CA LYS A 221 -5.31 7.89 21.93
C LYS A 221 -3.95 7.16 21.96
N LEU A 222 -3.80 6.07 21.22
CA LEU A 222 -2.58 5.27 21.07
C LEU A 222 -1.60 5.88 20.03
N THR A 223 -1.25 7.16 20.20
CA THR A 223 -0.44 7.94 19.25
C THR A 223 1.04 7.47 19.13
N HIS A 224 1.50 6.64 20.08
CA HIS A 224 2.83 6.03 20.04
C HIS A 224 2.95 4.93 18.98
N ILE A 225 1.85 4.28 18.61
CA ILE A 225 1.84 3.22 17.59
C ILE A 225 2.09 3.82 16.21
N ASN A 226 3.09 3.32 15.49
CA ASN A 226 3.32 3.70 14.11
C ASN A 226 2.43 2.89 13.18
N VAL A 227 1.57 3.54 12.39
CA VAL A 227 0.72 2.84 11.43
C VAL A 227 1.31 2.97 10.02
N ARG A 228 1.40 1.86 9.31
CA ARG A 228 1.88 1.78 7.92
C ARG A 228 1.03 0.79 7.11
N GLY A 229 1.02 0.94 5.79
CA GLY A 229 0.32 0.04 4.87
C GLY A 229 1.24 -0.73 3.92
N VAL A 230 0.86 -1.95 3.54
CA VAL A 230 1.39 -2.67 2.37
C VAL A 230 0.22 -3.12 1.50
N SER A 231 0.16 -2.60 0.28
CA SER A 231 -0.79 -3.08 -0.74
C SER A 231 -0.06 -4.00 -1.70
N ASP A 232 -0.44 -5.27 -1.74
CA ASP A 232 0.06 -6.26 -2.69
C ASP A 232 -1.02 -6.57 -3.73
N SER A 233 -0.71 -6.38 -5.01
CA SER A 233 -1.60 -6.74 -6.12
C SER A 233 -3.00 -6.10 -6.01
N GLY A 234 -3.08 -4.93 -5.37
CA GLY A 234 -4.31 -4.17 -5.13
C GLY A 234 -4.39 -2.88 -5.94
N TRP A 235 -3.41 -2.63 -6.83
CA TRP A 235 -3.29 -1.44 -7.63
C TRP A 235 -3.75 -1.70 -9.07
N PHE A 236 -5.03 -1.41 -9.32
CA PHE A 236 -5.66 -1.61 -10.63
C PHE A 236 -5.76 -0.30 -11.44
N LEU A 237 -5.91 -0.45 -12.75
CA LEU A 237 -6.20 0.62 -13.70
C LEU A 237 -7.66 0.56 -14.17
N ASP A 238 -8.33 1.70 -14.19
CA ASP A 238 -9.63 1.94 -14.81
C ASP A 238 -9.47 2.18 -16.32
N ARG A 239 -9.08 1.14 -17.05
CA ARG A 239 -8.84 1.19 -18.49
C ARG A 239 -9.93 0.52 -19.32
N THR A 240 -9.96 0.84 -20.61
CA THR A 240 -10.85 0.18 -21.57
C THR A 240 -10.39 -1.28 -21.76
N PRO A 241 -11.27 -2.28 -21.59
CA PRO A 241 -10.92 -3.68 -21.78
C PRO A 241 -10.50 -3.96 -23.23
N TYR A 242 -9.72 -5.03 -23.44
CA TYR A 242 -9.30 -5.51 -24.75
C TYR A 242 -10.49 -5.84 -25.64
N MET A 243 -11.42 -6.65 -25.13
CA MET A 243 -12.69 -6.96 -25.78
C MET A 243 -13.87 -6.41 -25.00
N PRO A 244 -14.91 -5.87 -25.67
CA PRO A 244 -16.13 -5.43 -25.01
C PRO A 244 -16.68 -6.50 -24.07
N THR A 245 -17.03 -6.09 -22.85
CA THR A 245 -17.56 -6.98 -21.82
C THR A 245 -18.79 -6.36 -21.18
N ASN A 246 -19.75 -7.20 -20.81
CA ASN A 246 -20.93 -6.81 -20.04
C ASN A 246 -20.62 -6.56 -18.55
N LYS A 247 -19.35 -6.72 -18.14
CA LYS A 247 -18.88 -6.56 -16.75
C LYS A 247 -17.62 -5.69 -16.65
N PRO A 248 -17.61 -4.45 -17.17
CA PRO A 248 -16.41 -3.62 -17.12
C PRO A 248 -16.07 -3.24 -15.68
N ALA A 249 -14.78 -3.23 -15.33
CA ALA A 249 -14.30 -3.03 -13.96
C ALA A 249 -14.85 -1.77 -13.29
N VAL A 250 -14.88 -0.65 -14.03
CA VAL A 250 -15.39 0.64 -13.55
C VAL A 250 -16.87 0.53 -13.16
N GLU A 251 -17.69 -0.08 -14.00
CA GLU A 251 -19.12 -0.23 -13.74
C GLU A 251 -19.38 -1.21 -12.59
N ALA A 252 -18.57 -2.27 -12.50
CA ALA A 252 -18.62 -3.21 -11.39
C ALA A 252 -18.32 -2.51 -10.05
N ILE A 253 -17.30 -1.66 -9.99
CA ILE A 253 -16.99 -0.87 -8.79
C ILE A 253 -18.09 0.17 -8.51
N ARG A 254 -18.64 0.83 -9.53
CA ARG A 254 -19.73 1.81 -9.37
C ARG A 254 -20.96 1.16 -8.74
N LYS A 255 -21.43 0.04 -9.32
CA LYS A 255 -22.55 -0.76 -8.79
C LYS A 255 -22.23 -1.32 -7.39
N GLY A 256 -21.02 -1.83 -7.22
CA GLY A 256 -20.55 -2.39 -5.95
C GLY A 256 -20.57 -1.35 -4.83
N MET A 257 -19.98 -0.19 -5.05
CA MET A 257 -19.95 0.89 -4.07
C MET A 257 -21.36 1.30 -3.61
N GLU A 258 -22.33 1.35 -4.52
CA GLU A 258 -23.74 1.58 -4.19
C GLU A 258 -24.33 0.43 -3.37
N LEU A 259 -24.17 -0.81 -3.85
CA LEU A 259 -24.68 -2.02 -3.19
C LEU A 259 -24.14 -2.17 -1.76
N TRP A 260 -22.84 -1.93 -1.56
CA TRP A 260 -22.13 -2.16 -0.31
C TRP A 260 -22.26 -1.00 0.69
N ARG A 261 -22.82 0.14 0.26
CA ARG A 261 -22.60 1.44 0.93
C ARG A 261 -21.11 1.65 1.19
N GLY A 262 -20.31 1.46 0.13
CA GLY A 262 -18.87 1.47 0.20
C GLY A 262 -18.33 2.81 0.68
N LYS A 263 -17.49 2.76 1.71
CA LYS A 263 -16.76 3.92 2.23
C LYS A 263 -15.37 3.98 1.59
N VAL A 264 -14.91 5.19 1.29
CA VAL A 264 -13.56 5.47 0.78
C VAL A 264 -12.93 6.60 1.62
N PRO A 265 -11.59 6.73 1.65
CA PRO A 265 -10.91 7.76 2.45
C PRO A 265 -11.48 9.15 2.23
N ARG A 266 -11.69 9.90 3.32
CA ARG A 266 -12.37 11.21 3.29
C ARG A 266 -11.72 12.18 2.28
N ARG A 267 -10.39 12.25 2.29
CA ARG A 267 -9.62 13.16 1.40
C ARG A 267 -9.79 12.80 -0.08
N CYS A 268 -9.78 11.51 -0.41
CA CYS A 268 -10.04 11.07 -1.78
C CYS A 268 -11.50 11.37 -2.19
N ARG A 269 -12.47 11.13 -1.30
CA ARG A 269 -13.87 11.46 -1.55
C ARG A 269 -14.09 12.95 -1.83
N GLU A 270 -13.36 13.81 -1.12
CA GLU A 270 -13.40 15.27 -1.31
C GLU A 270 -12.84 15.70 -2.67
N GLU A 271 -11.91 14.93 -3.24
CA GLU A 271 -11.39 15.15 -4.60
C GLU A 271 -12.40 14.70 -5.68
N TYR A 272 -13.14 13.61 -5.43
CA TYR A 272 -14.07 13.01 -6.38
C TYR A 272 -15.52 12.99 -5.86
N LEU A 273 -16.07 14.16 -5.53
CA LEU A 273 -17.38 14.29 -4.87
C LEU A 273 -18.52 13.53 -5.57
N ASN A 274 -18.59 13.63 -6.91
CA ASN A 274 -19.66 13.01 -7.71
C ASN A 274 -19.31 11.59 -8.18
N GLU A 275 -18.05 11.20 -8.11
CA GLU A 275 -17.53 9.93 -8.62
C GLU A 275 -16.61 9.24 -7.59
N PRO A 276 -17.08 9.02 -6.35
CA PRO A 276 -16.19 8.55 -5.28
C PRO A 276 -15.70 7.12 -5.49
N TRP A 277 -16.30 6.37 -6.44
CA TRP A 277 -15.81 5.07 -6.93
C TRP A 277 -14.38 5.15 -7.49
N ARG A 278 -13.93 6.33 -7.95
CA ARG A 278 -12.56 6.58 -8.40
C ARG A 278 -11.52 6.26 -7.33
N CYS A 279 -11.90 6.34 -6.05
CA CYS A 279 -11.03 6.03 -4.92
C CYS A 279 -10.75 4.54 -4.74
N TYR A 280 -11.34 3.63 -5.51
CA TYR A 280 -10.92 2.22 -5.51
C TYR A 280 -9.64 1.98 -6.33
N PHE A 281 -9.24 2.93 -7.18
CA PHE A 281 -8.06 2.82 -8.01
C PHE A 281 -6.85 3.45 -7.32
N GLY A 282 -5.80 2.66 -7.09
CA GLY A 282 -4.66 3.04 -6.26
C GLY A 282 -4.01 4.36 -6.69
N TYR A 283 -3.82 4.57 -7.98
CA TYR A 283 -3.17 5.78 -8.51
C TYR A 283 -3.99 7.06 -8.30
N ARG A 284 -5.32 6.96 -8.17
CA ARG A 284 -6.21 8.08 -7.85
C ARG A 284 -6.30 8.33 -6.35
N LEU A 285 -6.28 7.27 -5.53
CA LEU A 285 -6.37 7.37 -4.08
C LEU A 285 -5.03 7.78 -3.45
N TYR A 286 -3.91 7.25 -3.93
CA TYR A 286 -2.57 7.40 -3.32
C TYR A 286 -2.18 8.84 -2.99
N PRO A 287 -2.39 9.84 -3.87
CA PRO A 287 -2.02 11.23 -3.59
C PRO A 287 -2.73 11.83 -2.36
N SER A 288 -3.88 11.28 -1.98
CA SER A 288 -4.69 11.76 -0.86
C SER A 288 -4.34 11.10 0.48
N LEU A 289 -3.57 10.01 0.48
CA LEU A 289 -3.20 9.26 1.70
C LEU A 289 -2.25 10.06 2.60
N THR A 290 -2.47 9.96 3.91
CA THR A 290 -1.57 10.58 4.91
C THR A 290 -0.58 9.61 5.52
N THR A 291 -0.82 8.32 5.33
CA THR A 291 -0.10 7.24 5.97
C THR A 291 0.83 6.59 4.96
N GLU A 292 2.04 6.24 5.41
CA GLU A 292 3.05 5.64 4.55
C GLU A 292 2.56 4.29 4.02
N LEU A 293 2.59 4.13 2.70
CA LEU A 293 2.15 2.93 1.99
C LEU A 293 3.29 2.41 1.10
N PHE A 294 3.60 1.13 1.25
CA PHE A 294 4.42 0.36 0.33
C PHE A 294 3.52 -0.35 -0.68
N VAL A 295 3.82 -0.24 -1.97
CA VAL A 295 3.06 -0.88 -3.04
C VAL A 295 3.88 -2.01 -3.64
N PHE A 296 3.37 -3.23 -3.59
CA PHE A 296 3.84 -4.31 -4.44
C PHE A 296 2.83 -4.53 -5.55
N GLN A 297 3.29 -4.62 -6.80
CA GLN A 297 2.40 -4.87 -7.94
C GLN A 297 3.14 -5.59 -9.05
N TRP A 298 2.60 -6.73 -9.50
CA TRP A 298 3.05 -7.34 -10.75
C TRP A 298 2.72 -6.40 -11.91
N LEU A 299 3.70 -6.06 -12.76
CA LEU A 299 3.43 -5.20 -13.93
C LEU A 299 2.49 -5.88 -14.93
N PHE A 300 2.40 -7.21 -14.89
CA PHE A 300 1.46 -7.99 -15.70
C PHE A 300 0.53 -8.79 -14.79
N ASP A 301 -0.19 -8.10 -13.91
CA ASP A 301 -1.08 -8.74 -12.94
C ASP A 301 -2.23 -9.51 -13.61
N GLU A 302 -2.39 -10.78 -13.25
CA GLU A 302 -3.40 -11.66 -13.85
C GLU A 302 -4.83 -11.17 -13.59
N ALA A 303 -5.12 -10.60 -12.41
CA ALA A 303 -6.44 -10.08 -12.12
C ALA A 303 -6.73 -8.80 -12.94
N GLN A 304 -5.73 -7.99 -13.27
CA GLN A 304 -5.89 -6.89 -14.23
C GLN A 304 -6.18 -7.42 -15.64
N MET A 305 -5.46 -8.46 -16.09
CA MET A 305 -5.70 -9.10 -17.39
C MET A 305 -7.10 -9.70 -17.49
N ASP A 306 -7.59 -10.30 -16.40
CA ASP A 306 -8.94 -10.86 -16.30
C ASP A 306 -10.02 -9.77 -16.42
N VAL A 307 -9.91 -8.66 -15.68
CA VAL A 307 -10.89 -7.56 -15.77
C VAL A 307 -10.83 -6.83 -17.11
N ASP A 308 -9.66 -6.82 -17.76
CA ASP A 308 -9.47 -6.26 -19.09
C ASP A 308 -10.01 -7.19 -20.19
N ASN A 309 -10.53 -8.37 -19.84
CA ASN A 309 -11.12 -9.33 -20.76
C ASN A 309 -10.16 -9.72 -21.90
N VAL A 310 -8.87 -9.92 -21.55
CA VAL A 310 -7.83 -10.33 -22.52
C VAL A 310 -7.99 -11.81 -22.88
N GLY A 311 -8.44 -12.65 -21.94
CA GLY A 311 -8.46 -14.11 -22.08
C GLY A 311 -7.05 -14.71 -22.04
N ALA A 312 -6.95 -16.01 -22.31
CA ALA A 312 -5.64 -16.66 -22.47
C ALA A 312 -4.91 -16.02 -23.67
N PRO A 313 -3.72 -15.42 -23.47
CA PRO A 313 -3.06 -14.65 -24.51
C PRO A 313 -2.33 -15.57 -25.49
N VAL A 314 -2.91 -15.71 -26.69
CA VAL A 314 -2.42 -16.59 -27.77
C VAL A 314 -2.20 -15.85 -29.09
N THR A 315 -2.49 -14.55 -29.13
CA THR A 315 -2.35 -13.71 -30.34
C THR A 315 -1.47 -12.50 -30.07
N LYS A 316 -0.80 -12.01 -31.12
CA LYS A 316 0.01 -10.79 -31.06
C LYS A 316 -0.80 -9.58 -30.54
N GLN A 317 -2.06 -9.44 -30.94
CA GLN A 317 -2.90 -8.32 -30.51
C GLN A 317 -3.21 -8.35 -29.00
N GLN A 318 -3.43 -9.53 -28.43
CA GLN A 318 -3.58 -9.69 -26.98
C GLN A 318 -2.27 -9.31 -26.26
N TRP A 319 -1.12 -9.76 -26.76
CA TRP A 319 0.17 -9.39 -26.18
C TRP A 319 0.49 -7.91 -26.31
N ASP A 320 0.22 -7.28 -27.46
CA ASP A 320 0.36 -5.83 -27.64
C ASP A 320 -0.49 -5.05 -26.62
N TYR A 321 -1.68 -5.56 -26.27
CA TYR A 321 -2.52 -4.99 -25.21
C TYR A 321 -1.90 -5.18 -23.81
N ILE A 322 -1.39 -6.37 -23.51
CA ILE A 322 -0.71 -6.70 -22.24
C ILE A 322 0.55 -5.83 -22.05
N HIS A 323 1.34 -5.60 -23.10
CA HIS A 323 2.46 -4.67 -23.04
C HIS A 323 2.02 -3.25 -22.66
N LYS A 324 0.99 -2.72 -23.34
CA LYS A 324 0.40 -1.42 -23.00
C LYS A 324 -0.19 -1.38 -21.59
N MET A 325 -0.62 -2.52 -21.05
CA MET A 325 -1.06 -2.64 -19.66
C MET A 325 0.11 -2.47 -18.69
N GLY A 326 1.21 -3.20 -18.90
CA GLY A 326 2.42 -3.08 -18.10
C GLY A 326 3.01 -1.66 -18.12
N ASP A 327 3.01 -1.01 -19.28
CA ASP A 327 3.46 0.38 -19.41
C ASP A 327 2.57 1.36 -18.64
N GLY A 328 1.24 1.18 -18.72
CA GLY A 328 0.28 1.98 -17.95
C GLY A 328 0.47 1.81 -16.44
N LEU A 329 0.73 0.57 -15.98
CA LEU A 329 1.02 0.31 -14.57
C LEU A 329 2.33 0.97 -14.15
N ARG A 330 3.41 0.82 -14.94
CA ARG A 330 4.69 1.46 -14.67
C ARG A 330 4.58 2.98 -14.56
N GLN A 331 3.86 3.61 -15.49
CA GLN A 331 3.61 5.06 -15.49
C GLN A 331 2.84 5.49 -14.24
N SER A 332 1.86 4.71 -13.79
CA SER A 332 1.07 5.03 -12.60
C SER A 332 1.91 5.09 -11.30
N PHE A 333 3.11 4.49 -11.29
CA PHE A 333 4.03 4.49 -10.16
C PHE A 333 5.05 5.65 -10.14
N GLU A 334 5.01 6.58 -11.10
CA GLU A 334 5.95 7.72 -11.16
C GLU A 334 6.02 8.48 -9.83
N ASN A 335 4.86 8.75 -9.22
CA ASN A 335 4.74 9.51 -7.98
C ASN A 335 4.67 8.65 -6.71
N VAL A 336 4.82 7.32 -6.83
CA VAL A 336 4.79 6.41 -5.69
C VAL A 336 6.16 6.35 -5.02
N SER A 337 6.18 6.65 -3.72
CA SER A 337 7.41 6.82 -2.95
C SER A 337 8.10 5.49 -2.60
N ALA A 338 7.32 4.43 -2.36
CA ALA A 338 7.79 3.08 -2.07
C ALA A 338 6.99 2.07 -2.89
N VAL A 339 7.65 1.47 -3.86
CA VAL A 339 7.04 0.51 -4.80
C VAL A 339 8.05 -0.57 -5.16
N PHE A 340 7.55 -1.79 -5.31
CA PHE A 340 8.29 -2.94 -5.83
C PHE A 340 7.43 -3.57 -6.94
N ALA A 341 7.83 -3.38 -8.20
CA ALA A 341 7.02 -3.81 -9.35
C ALA A 341 7.85 -4.61 -10.37
N PRO A 342 7.89 -5.95 -10.26
CA PRO A 342 8.60 -6.83 -11.19
C PRO A 342 7.80 -7.04 -12.48
N SER A 343 8.50 -7.27 -13.60
CA SER A 343 7.90 -7.61 -14.90
C SER A 343 7.59 -9.10 -15.00
N CYS A 344 6.65 -9.57 -14.19
CA CYS A 344 6.16 -10.95 -14.21
C CYS A 344 4.65 -10.99 -14.39
N ILE A 345 4.16 -12.10 -14.97
CA ILE A 345 2.74 -12.46 -14.95
C ILE A 345 2.51 -13.33 -13.71
N SER A 346 1.71 -12.82 -12.77
CA SER A 346 1.33 -13.49 -11.53
C SER A 346 0.29 -12.62 -10.82
N HIS A 347 -0.33 -13.17 -9.79
CA HIS A 347 -1.16 -12.43 -8.85
C HIS A 347 -0.83 -12.76 -7.40
N ALA A 348 -0.77 -11.72 -6.55
CA ALA A 348 -0.37 -11.76 -5.14
C ALA A 348 1.05 -12.32 -4.89
N VAL A 349 1.63 -11.97 -3.74
CA VAL A 349 2.95 -12.48 -3.34
C VAL A 349 3.12 -12.64 -1.83
N LEU A 350 2.54 -11.78 -1.00
CA LEU A 350 2.94 -11.63 0.40
C LEU A 350 2.69 -12.86 1.28
N THR A 351 1.78 -13.76 0.92
CA THR A 351 1.47 -14.98 1.67
C THR A 351 2.02 -16.25 1.02
N LYS A 352 2.72 -16.11 -0.11
CA LYS A 352 3.37 -17.24 -0.79
C LYS A 352 4.65 -17.61 -0.03
N LYS A 353 4.95 -18.91 0.06
CA LYS A 353 6.13 -19.41 0.80
C LYS A 353 7.45 -18.95 0.20
N ASP A 354 7.46 -18.76 -1.11
CA ASP A 354 8.61 -18.37 -1.91
C ASP A 354 8.64 -16.88 -2.24
N TRP A 355 7.83 -16.04 -1.56
CA TRP A 355 7.75 -14.59 -1.81
C TRP A 355 9.11 -13.89 -1.83
N GLN A 356 10.07 -14.36 -1.01
CA GLN A 356 11.43 -13.82 -0.96
C GLN A 356 12.26 -14.07 -2.23
N LYS A 357 11.89 -15.06 -3.04
CA LYS A 357 12.62 -15.35 -4.28
C LYS A 357 12.43 -14.28 -5.33
N VAL A 358 11.42 -13.42 -5.19
CA VAL A 358 11.12 -12.34 -6.14
C VAL A 358 12.06 -11.16 -5.88
N GLU A 359 12.88 -10.83 -6.87
CA GLU A 359 13.97 -9.86 -6.77
C GLU A 359 13.95 -8.84 -7.93
N ILE A 360 14.40 -7.62 -7.65
CA ILE A 360 14.72 -6.59 -8.67
C ILE A 360 16.06 -5.99 -8.30
N ASP A 361 17.03 -6.01 -9.21
CA ASP A 361 18.41 -5.57 -8.96
C ASP A 361 19.02 -6.25 -7.70
N ASP A 362 18.97 -7.59 -7.63
CA ASP A 362 19.45 -8.43 -6.51
C ASP A 362 18.92 -8.01 -5.13
N THR A 363 17.73 -7.40 -5.11
CA THR A 363 17.04 -6.98 -3.89
C THR A 363 15.71 -7.71 -3.84
N SER A 364 15.53 -8.58 -2.84
CA SER A 364 14.25 -9.25 -2.61
C SER A 364 13.17 -8.27 -2.14
N ILE A 365 11.90 -8.62 -2.36
CA ILE A 365 10.77 -7.88 -1.79
C ILE A 365 10.90 -7.71 -0.26
N ALA A 366 11.35 -8.75 0.45
CA ALA A 366 11.49 -8.72 1.90
C ALA A 366 12.54 -7.69 2.33
N GLU A 367 13.69 -7.62 1.64
CA GLU A 367 14.73 -6.63 1.90
C GLU A 367 14.27 -5.21 1.56
N ALA A 368 13.58 -5.02 0.44
CA ALA A 368 13.04 -3.73 0.03
C ALA A 368 12.02 -3.20 1.05
N LEU A 369 11.10 -4.06 1.49
CA LEU A 369 10.11 -3.74 2.50
C LEU A 369 10.77 -3.43 3.85
N HIS A 370 11.78 -4.19 4.26
CA HIS A 370 12.51 -3.96 5.50
C HIS A 370 13.27 -2.63 5.45
N CYS A 371 13.91 -2.33 4.32
CA CYS A 371 14.57 -1.05 4.07
C CYS A 371 13.60 0.14 4.19
N TRP A 372 12.39 0.03 3.65
CA TRP A 372 11.35 1.04 3.78
C TRP A 372 10.88 1.22 5.23
N GLU A 373 10.64 0.12 5.96
CA GLU A 373 10.25 0.15 7.38
C GLU A 373 11.31 0.89 8.22
N GLN A 374 12.60 0.56 8.03
CA GLN A 374 13.69 1.23 8.74
C GLN A 374 13.78 2.72 8.41
N LYS A 375 13.66 3.11 7.13
CA LYS A 375 13.74 4.52 6.71
C LYS A 375 12.60 5.35 7.27
N THR A 376 11.37 4.84 7.23
CA THR A 376 10.19 5.51 7.79
C THR A 376 10.29 5.62 9.32
N SER A 377 10.77 4.58 10.02
CA SER A 377 11.05 4.63 11.46
C SER A 377 12.06 5.74 11.81
N ARG A 378 13.19 5.81 11.09
CA ARG A 378 14.22 6.84 11.33
C ARG A 378 13.71 8.25 11.08
N ARG A 379 12.90 8.46 10.02
CA ARG A 379 12.26 9.76 9.74
C ARG A 379 11.33 10.18 10.87
N ARG A 380 10.50 9.27 11.39
CA ARG A 380 9.62 9.51 12.53
C ARG A 380 10.41 9.90 13.78
N LEU A 381 11.44 9.13 14.13
CA LEU A 381 12.29 9.42 15.30
C LEU A 381 12.97 10.80 15.19
N ARG A 382 13.46 11.17 14.01
CA ARG A 382 14.03 12.51 13.77
C ARG A 382 12.97 13.61 13.94
N ARG A 383 11.75 13.43 13.43
CA ARG A 383 10.64 14.37 13.60
C ARG A 383 10.26 14.54 15.08
N LEU A 384 10.16 13.45 15.83
CA LEU A 384 9.87 13.46 17.27
C LEU A 384 10.98 14.17 18.06
N LYS A 385 12.26 13.91 17.75
CA LYS A 385 13.40 14.63 18.35
C LYS A 385 13.32 16.14 18.08
N ARG A 386 12.97 16.55 16.85
CA ARG A 386 12.84 17.98 16.48
C ARG A 386 11.69 18.66 17.21
N LEU A 387 10.55 17.98 17.39
CA LEU A 387 9.41 18.52 18.15
C LEU A 387 9.76 18.68 19.64
N LYS A 388 10.44 17.68 20.23
CA LYS A 388 10.93 17.77 21.62
C LYS A 388 11.96 18.89 21.80
N SER A 389 12.86 19.11 20.84
CA SER A 389 13.80 20.24 20.91
C SER A 389 13.13 21.59 20.73
N ALA A 390 12.11 21.69 19.85
CA ALA A 390 11.37 22.93 19.65
C ALA A 390 10.52 23.32 20.88
N GLY A 391 9.93 22.33 21.57
CA GLY A 391 9.20 22.57 22.83
C GLY A 391 10.10 23.08 23.97
N ARG A 392 11.37 22.64 24.04
CA ARG A 392 12.32 23.12 25.06
C ARG A 392 12.73 24.59 24.91
N PHE A 393 12.55 25.19 23.73
CA PHE A 393 12.81 26.62 23.52
C PHE A 393 11.61 27.51 23.85
N ALA A 394 10.42 26.94 24.12
CA ALA A 394 9.23 27.70 24.50
C ALA A 394 9.11 27.94 26.02
N ASP A 395 9.76 27.12 26.85
CA ASP A 395 9.65 27.16 28.32
C ASP A 395 10.90 27.73 29.04
N SER A 396 11.72 28.54 28.36
CA SER A 396 12.74 29.33 29.05
C SER A 396 12.17 30.71 29.44
N PRO A 397 12.12 31.08 30.74
CA PRO A 397 11.76 32.43 31.14
C PRO A 397 12.80 33.39 30.54
N GLY A 398 12.35 34.24 29.62
CA GLY A 398 13.20 35.24 28.98
C GLY A 398 13.77 36.20 30.01
N GLY A 399 15.03 35.99 30.40
CA GLY A 399 15.82 36.96 31.13
C GLY A 399 15.90 38.26 30.35
N MET A 400 15.37 39.34 30.94
CA MET A 400 15.46 40.70 30.44
C MET A 400 16.91 41.08 30.11
N ARG A 401 17.26 41.14 28.82
CA ARG A 401 18.39 41.95 28.37
C ARG A 401 17.90 43.36 28.05
N LYS A 402 18.02 44.24 29.04
CA LYS A 402 17.86 45.70 28.92
C LYS A 402 18.72 46.24 27.77
N LYS A 403 18.11 46.58 26.64
CA LYS A 403 18.73 47.46 25.64
C LYS A 403 18.50 48.91 26.08
N LYS A 404 19.56 49.53 26.61
CA LYS A 404 19.69 50.96 26.91
C LYS A 404 19.42 51.75 25.60
N ARG A 405 18.25 52.38 25.45
CA ARG A 405 18.04 53.45 24.45
C ARG A 405 18.32 54.78 25.15
N ARG A 406 19.32 55.51 24.65
CA ARG A 406 19.59 56.91 25.02
C ARG A 406 18.47 57.78 24.44
N ASN A 407 18.05 58.74 25.27
CA ASN A 407 16.95 59.66 25.09
C ASN A 407 17.44 60.94 24.38
N GLY A 408 16.54 61.60 23.65
CA GLY A 408 16.71 62.94 23.08
C GLY A 408 15.83 63.08 21.84
N GLY A 409 14.89 64.02 21.71
CA GLY A 409 14.35 65.04 22.60
C GLY A 409 12.98 65.49 22.04
N MET A 410 12.34 66.43 22.75
CA MET A 410 11.02 67.09 22.57
C MET A 410 10.60 67.43 21.11
N GLY A 411 9.33 67.66 20.75
CA GLY A 411 8.05 67.77 21.46
C GLY A 411 6.92 68.29 20.52
N LEU A 412 5.70 68.33 21.07
CA LEU A 412 4.51 69.14 20.70
C LEU A 412 3.52 68.72 19.57
N ARG A 413 2.37 68.22 20.05
CA ARG A 413 0.96 68.70 19.91
C ARG A 413 0.11 68.57 18.62
N ASN A 414 -1.10 68.05 18.88
CA ASN A 414 -2.45 68.38 18.40
C ASN A 414 -3.14 67.55 17.28
N THR A 415 -4.39 67.19 17.59
CA THR A 415 -5.42 66.36 16.90
C THR A 415 -6.46 67.23 16.15
N PRO A 416 -7.58 66.69 15.61
CA PRO A 416 -7.87 65.96 14.34
C PRO A 416 -8.94 66.78 13.50
N PRO A 417 -9.87 66.23 12.67
CA PRO A 417 -9.93 65.12 11.68
C PRO A 417 -10.28 65.62 10.24
N GLU A 418 -10.27 64.76 9.20
CA GLU A 418 -11.35 64.60 8.17
C GLU A 418 -10.92 63.82 6.90
N VAL A 419 -11.95 63.43 6.15
CA VAL A 419 -12.13 62.30 5.24
C VAL A 419 -11.69 62.60 3.79
N ASN A 420 -11.09 61.65 3.07
CA ASN A 420 -11.58 61.16 1.78
C ASN A 420 -10.72 60.11 1.06
N ASP A 421 -11.46 59.20 0.45
CA ASP A 421 -11.15 58.04 -0.36
C ASP A 421 -10.56 58.41 -1.72
N VAL A 422 -9.36 57.91 -2.07
CA VAL A 422 -8.97 57.47 -3.44
C VAL A 422 -7.71 56.59 -3.33
N GLY A 423 -7.74 55.37 -3.91
CA GLY A 423 -6.51 54.82 -4.51
C GLY A 423 -6.04 53.43 -4.09
N LYS A 424 -6.92 52.43 -4.06
CA LYS A 424 -6.52 51.01 -4.27
C LYS A 424 -5.94 50.82 -5.68
N LYS A 425 -4.70 51.27 -5.94
CA LYS A 425 -3.99 50.99 -7.21
C LYS A 425 -2.46 51.09 -7.12
N LYS A 426 -1.82 50.69 -6.01
CA LYS A 426 -0.33 50.64 -5.95
C LYS A 426 0.31 49.46 -5.18
N ARG A 427 -0.43 48.38 -4.87
CA ARG A 427 0.15 47.13 -4.31
C ARG A 427 -0.22 45.85 -5.08
N ARG A 428 -0.49 45.97 -6.39
CA ARG A 428 -0.67 44.83 -7.32
C ARG A 428 0.30 44.83 -8.51
N ARG A 429 1.33 45.68 -8.52
CA ARG A 429 2.37 45.72 -9.58
C ARG A 429 3.78 45.24 -9.16
N ALA A 430 3.97 44.78 -7.92
CA ALA A 430 5.28 44.28 -7.45
C ALA A 430 5.37 42.74 -7.32
N ARG A 431 4.45 41.98 -7.92
CA ARG A 431 4.46 40.50 -7.88
C ARG A 431 4.34 39.78 -9.23
N LYS A 432 4.35 40.51 -10.36
CA LYS A 432 4.33 39.92 -11.72
C LYS A 432 5.68 39.93 -12.47
N ASN A 433 6.73 40.53 -11.92
CA ASN A 433 8.07 40.57 -12.57
C ASN A 433 9.10 39.57 -11.98
N ARG A 434 8.66 38.46 -11.37
CA ARG A 434 9.57 37.41 -10.87
C ARG A 434 9.26 36.00 -11.38
N ARG A 435 8.42 35.87 -12.41
CA ARG A 435 8.07 34.61 -13.10
C ARG A 435 8.34 34.61 -14.61
N GLY A 436 9.06 35.61 -15.14
CA GLY A 436 9.39 35.72 -16.58
C GLY A 436 10.88 35.61 -16.90
N ARG A 437 11.67 34.94 -16.05
CA ARG A 437 13.14 34.85 -16.22
C ARG A 437 13.65 33.52 -15.65
N LYS A 438 13.16 32.41 -16.21
CA LYS A 438 13.73 31.05 -16.06
C LYS A 438 13.27 30.04 -17.12
N ASP A 439 12.67 30.50 -18.23
CA ASP A 439 12.22 29.68 -19.37
C ASP A 439 12.83 30.15 -20.70
N LYS A 440 14.12 30.53 -20.73
CA LYS A 440 14.80 30.94 -21.98
C LYS A 440 16.23 30.41 -22.19
N ASP A 441 16.68 29.39 -21.45
CA ASP A 441 18.03 28.83 -21.60
C ASP A 441 18.04 27.31 -21.89
N ARG A 442 17.03 26.76 -22.56
CA ARG A 442 17.03 25.32 -22.92
C ARG A 442 16.37 24.94 -24.24
N ALA A 443 16.37 25.86 -25.20
CA ALA A 443 16.01 25.58 -26.59
C ALA A 443 16.90 26.43 -27.49
N HIS A 444 18.08 25.90 -27.86
CA HIS A 444 18.86 26.17 -29.06
C HIS A 444 20.27 25.56 -28.91
N ALA A 445 20.37 24.24 -29.11
CA ALA A 445 21.62 23.56 -29.48
C ALA A 445 21.31 22.13 -29.95
N HIS A 446 20.58 22.02 -31.06
CA HIS A 446 20.58 20.83 -31.90
C HIS A 446 20.26 21.29 -33.32
N SER A 447 21.28 21.40 -34.16
CA SER A 447 21.20 21.32 -35.64
C SER A 447 22.53 21.77 -36.25
N GLN A 448 23.10 20.90 -37.11
CA GLN A 448 24.25 21.07 -38.02
C GLN A 448 25.64 20.85 -37.39
N SER A 449 26.58 20.07 -37.96
CA SER A 449 26.65 19.27 -39.21
C SER A 449 27.70 18.16 -38.98
N GLN A 450 27.44 16.91 -39.34
CA GLN A 450 27.94 16.21 -40.54
C GLN A 450 29.36 16.54 -41.06
N ASN A 451 30.07 15.44 -41.34
CA ASN A 451 31.22 15.15 -42.21
C ASN A 451 32.69 15.19 -41.72
N GLU A 452 33.21 13.95 -41.58
CA GLU A 452 34.43 13.39 -42.17
C GLU A 452 35.81 14.00 -41.87
N ASN A 453 36.69 13.24 -41.21
CA ASN A 453 37.76 12.51 -41.91
C ASN A 453 38.62 11.56 -41.04
N ARG A 454 38.87 10.41 -41.67
CA ARG A 454 39.83 9.30 -41.52
C ARG A 454 41.15 9.46 -40.72
N ALA A 455 41.43 8.40 -39.95
CA ALA A 455 42.55 7.44 -40.05
C ALA A 455 43.97 7.71 -39.47
N THR A 456 44.31 6.81 -38.52
CA THR A 456 45.52 5.93 -38.41
C THR A 456 46.92 6.41 -37.96
N HIS A 457 47.48 5.58 -37.06
CA HIS A 457 48.87 5.10 -36.89
C HIS A 457 49.82 5.66 -35.79
N HIS A 458 50.19 4.72 -34.89
CA HIS A 458 51.39 4.55 -34.02
C HIS A 458 52.76 4.77 -34.74
N PRO A 459 53.98 4.67 -34.10
CA PRO A 459 54.37 4.29 -32.72
C PRO A 459 55.54 5.09 -32.04
N ASN A 460 55.79 4.79 -30.74
CA ASN A 460 57.05 4.79 -29.93
C ASN A 460 58.29 5.64 -30.30
N LYS A 461 58.85 6.35 -29.29
CA LYS A 461 60.19 6.03 -28.70
C LYS A 461 60.51 6.78 -27.39
N ARG A 462 61.32 6.09 -26.58
CA ARG A 462 61.79 6.33 -25.20
C ARG A 462 62.86 7.41 -25.09
N THR A 463 62.97 8.04 -23.91
CA THR A 463 64.25 8.19 -23.18
C THR A 463 64.03 8.33 -21.67
N SER A 464 64.97 7.77 -20.93
CA SER A 464 65.01 7.40 -19.52
C SER A 464 65.67 8.42 -18.60
N ALA A 465 65.24 8.49 -17.33
CA ALA A 465 66.13 8.73 -16.19
C ALA A 465 65.55 8.13 -14.90
N GLN A 466 66.33 7.22 -14.32
CA GLN A 466 66.28 6.54 -13.01
C GLN A 466 66.30 7.54 -11.83
N ASP A 467 66.03 7.25 -10.54
CA ASP A 467 65.64 6.09 -9.73
C ASP A 467 65.30 6.62 -8.31
N ARG A 468 64.32 6.03 -7.60
CA ARG A 468 64.33 5.81 -6.12
C ARG A 468 63.09 5.02 -5.64
N PRO A 469 63.19 4.23 -4.56
CA PRO A 469 62.65 2.87 -4.51
C PRO A 469 61.22 2.74 -3.95
N ALA A 470 60.60 1.63 -4.36
CA ALA A 470 59.26 1.19 -4.02
C ALA A 470 59.03 0.96 -2.52
N ARG A 471 57.92 1.47 -2.01
CA ARG A 471 57.34 1.08 -0.71
C ARG A 471 56.05 0.32 -1.01
N SER A 472 56.03 -0.96 -0.67
CA SER A 472 54.88 -1.85 -0.75
C SER A 472 53.72 -1.30 0.10
N VAL A 473 52.66 -0.84 -0.54
CA VAL A 473 51.38 -0.60 0.13
C VAL A 473 50.56 -1.89 -0.02
N GLN A 474 50.54 -2.69 1.03
CA GLN A 474 49.53 -3.73 1.21
C GLN A 474 48.15 -3.13 0.94
N GLN A 475 47.45 -3.66 -0.06
CA GLN A 475 46.05 -3.35 -0.28
C GLN A 475 45.27 -3.90 0.91
N SER A 476 44.86 -3.02 1.82
CA SER A 476 43.84 -3.32 2.82
C SER A 476 42.59 -3.85 2.09
N PRO A 477 41.97 -4.93 2.57
CA PRO A 477 40.77 -5.47 1.93
C PRO A 477 39.69 -4.39 1.88
N ARG A 478 39.20 -4.11 0.68
CA ARG A 478 38.08 -3.20 0.46
C ARG A 478 36.93 -3.66 1.35
N ARG A 479 36.53 -2.82 2.31
CA ARG A 479 35.30 -3.01 3.08
C ARG A 479 34.15 -3.26 2.09
N PRO A 480 33.30 -4.28 2.30
CA PRO A 480 32.14 -4.49 1.44
C PRO A 480 31.33 -3.20 1.43
N GLY A 481 31.13 -2.63 0.24
CA GLY A 481 30.38 -1.39 0.07
C GLY A 481 29.01 -1.54 0.71
N LYS A 482 28.61 -0.60 1.56
CA LYS A 482 27.24 -0.56 2.11
C LYS A 482 26.26 -0.57 0.93
N ARG A 483 25.63 -1.72 0.64
CA ARG A 483 24.52 -1.81 -0.33
C ARG A 483 23.54 -0.70 0.02
N HIS A 484 23.29 0.21 -0.93
CA HIS A 484 22.45 1.36 -0.67
C HIS A 484 21.00 0.88 -0.50
N CYS A 485 20.51 0.86 0.74
CA CYS A 485 19.12 0.47 1.02
C CYS A 485 18.17 1.37 0.23
N SER A 486 17.51 0.78 -0.77
CA SER A 486 16.52 1.42 -1.63
C SER A 486 15.29 0.52 -1.73
N HIS A 487 14.12 1.13 -1.59
CA HIS A 487 12.81 0.47 -1.52
C HIS A 487 11.89 0.86 -2.68
N ARG A 488 12.39 1.69 -3.60
CA ARG A 488 11.72 1.98 -4.86
C ARG A 488 12.42 1.15 -5.93
N ARG A 489 11.73 0.15 -6.43
CA ARG A 489 12.18 -0.86 -7.39
C ARG A 489 11.10 -1.01 -8.44
N LEU A 490 11.37 -0.56 -9.64
CA LEU A 490 10.51 -0.77 -10.80
C LEU A 490 11.36 -1.50 -11.82
N GLU A 491 10.83 -2.61 -12.33
CA GLU A 491 11.51 -3.35 -13.37
C GLU A 491 11.66 -2.50 -14.62
N ARG A 492 12.85 -2.54 -15.21
CA ARG A 492 13.19 -1.72 -16.38
C ARG A 492 12.74 -2.38 -17.67
N CYS A 493 12.80 -3.70 -17.71
CA CYS A 493 12.38 -4.45 -18.87
C CYS A 493 10.85 -4.35 -19.04
N SER A 494 10.41 -4.14 -20.28
CA SER A 494 9.01 -3.94 -20.68
C SER A 494 8.30 -5.23 -21.10
N TRP A 495 8.97 -6.36 -21.03
CA TRP A 495 8.47 -7.64 -21.50
C TRP A 495 7.85 -8.47 -20.36
N PRO A 496 6.71 -9.15 -20.57
CA PRO A 496 6.17 -10.07 -19.57
C PRO A 496 7.15 -11.21 -19.29
N GLN A 497 7.33 -11.55 -18.02
CA GLN A 497 8.25 -12.59 -17.55
C GLN A 497 9.74 -12.35 -17.82
N CYS A 498 10.17 -11.13 -18.14
CA CYS A 498 11.61 -10.88 -18.33
C CYS A 498 12.42 -10.68 -17.05
N ASN A 499 11.78 -10.74 -15.90
CA ASN A 499 12.52 -10.78 -14.65
C ASN A 499 12.92 -12.24 -14.35
N HIS A 500 14.20 -12.50 -14.16
CA HIS A 500 14.74 -13.86 -13.94
C HIS A 500 14.17 -14.55 -12.68
N SER A 501 13.65 -13.77 -11.74
CA SER A 501 13.08 -14.24 -10.48
C SER A 501 11.57 -14.51 -10.55
N CYS A 502 10.97 -14.37 -11.74
CA CYS A 502 9.55 -14.58 -11.90
C CYS A 502 9.12 -16.00 -11.49
N PRO A 503 7.92 -16.13 -10.88
CA PRO A 503 7.33 -17.45 -10.68
C PRO A 503 7.09 -18.13 -12.03
N ARG A 504 7.16 -19.46 -12.02
CA ARG A 504 6.85 -20.25 -13.23
C ARG A 504 5.41 -20.03 -13.65
N LEU A 505 5.19 -19.98 -14.96
CA LEU A 505 3.86 -19.93 -15.53
C LEU A 505 3.24 -21.32 -15.56
N HIS A 506 1.92 -21.36 -15.47
CA HIS A 506 1.16 -22.58 -15.65
C HIS A 506 0.22 -22.43 -16.83
N ASN A 507 0.09 -23.51 -17.60
CA ASN A 507 -0.84 -23.58 -18.70
C ASN A 507 -2.26 -23.43 -18.15
N PRO A 508 -3.08 -22.48 -18.64
CA PRO A 508 -4.39 -22.20 -18.08
C PRO A 508 -5.41 -23.32 -18.32
N PHE A 509 -5.13 -24.27 -19.22
CA PHE A 509 -6.01 -25.40 -19.54
C PHE A 509 -5.58 -26.69 -18.84
N THR A 510 -4.28 -26.98 -18.80
CA THR A 510 -3.75 -28.23 -18.21
C THR A 510 -3.27 -28.06 -16.76
N GLY A 511 -2.93 -26.85 -16.35
CA GLY A 511 -2.31 -26.55 -15.05
C GLY A 511 -0.82 -26.93 -14.96
N GLU A 512 -0.26 -27.49 -16.02
CA GLU A 512 1.16 -27.88 -16.08
C GLU A 512 2.05 -26.65 -16.20
N GLU A 513 3.28 -26.72 -15.69
CA GLU A 513 4.25 -25.63 -15.84
C GLU A 513 4.58 -25.42 -17.33
N MET A 514 4.45 -24.18 -17.79
CA MET A 514 4.83 -23.82 -19.14
C MET A 514 6.33 -23.57 -19.21
N ASP A 515 6.97 -24.15 -20.22
CA ASP A 515 8.34 -23.81 -20.57
C ASP A 515 8.41 -22.42 -21.25
N PHE A 516 9.55 -21.75 -21.12
CA PHE A 516 9.76 -20.42 -21.67
C PHE A 516 9.60 -20.39 -23.20
N ILE A 517 9.99 -21.45 -23.92
CA ILE A 517 9.77 -21.53 -25.38
C ILE A 517 8.30 -21.70 -25.72
N GLU A 518 7.55 -22.46 -24.92
CA GLU A 518 6.10 -22.57 -25.06
C GLU A 518 5.42 -21.21 -24.85
N LEU A 519 5.93 -20.42 -23.90
CA LEU A 519 5.52 -19.03 -23.71
C LEU A 519 5.82 -18.17 -24.93
N LEU A 520 7.04 -18.22 -25.50
CA LEU A 520 7.38 -17.46 -26.71
C LEU A 520 6.46 -17.81 -27.88
N LYS A 521 6.18 -19.11 -28.07
CA LYS A 521 5.19 -19.56 -29.08
C LYS A 521 3.80 -19.01 -28.81
N SER A 522 3.39 -18.94 -27.55
CA SER A 522 2.10 -18.31 -27.17
C SER A 522 2.07 -16.81 -27.45
N PHE A 523 3.23 -16.16 -27.64
CA PHE A 523 3.33 -14.76 -28.08
C PHE A 523 3.11 -14.60 -29.59
N GLY A 524 2.86 -15.70 -30.29
CA GLY A 524 2.78 -15.74 -31.75
C GLY A 524 4.14 -15.58 -32.42
N LEU A 525 5.23 -15.80 -31.67
CA LEU A 525 6.56 -15.84 -32.25
C LEU A 525 6.74 -17.15 -33.01
N ASP A 526 7.10 -17.04 -34.28
CA ASP A 526 7.59 -18.18 -35.04
C ASP A 526 9.02 -18.48 -34.57
N MET A 527 9.19 -19.64 -33.92
CA MET A 527 10.48 -20.00 -33.34
C MET A 527 11.56 -20.22 -34.40
N ASN A 528 11.19 -20.55 -35.64
CA ASN A 528 12.16 -20.61 -36.73
C ASN A 528 12.71 -19.21 -37.03
N SER A 529 11.83 -18.23 -37.18
CA SER A 529 12.21 -16.82 -37.32
C SER A 529 13.03 -16.30 -36.14
N VAL A 530 12.74 -16.75 -34.91
CA VAL A 530 13.54 -16.40 -33.71
C VAL A 530 14.93 -17.05 -33.77
N ALA A 531 15.02 -18.33 -34.12
CA ALA A 531 16.28 -19.04 -34.28
C ALA A 531 17.16 -18.37 -35.34
N ASP A 532 16.57 -18.03 -36.49
CA ASP A 532 17.23 -17.32 -37.59
C ASP A 532 17.72 -15.93 -37.17
N ALA A 533 16.89 -15.16 -36.43
CA ALA A 533 17.27 -13.84 -35.93
C ALA A 533 18.37 -13.88 -34.85
N LEU A 534 18.43 -14.97 -34.10
CA LEU A 534 19.46 -15.21 -33.09
C LEU A 534 20.72 -15.89 -33.67
N GLY A 535 20.68 -16.33 -34.94
CA GLY A 535 21.79 -17.00 -35.61
C GLY A 535 22.13 -18.37 -35.01
N ILE A 536 21.14 -19.05 -34.43
CA ILE A 536 21.28 -20.37 -33.79
C ILE A 536 20.31 -21.37 -34.41
N ASP A 537 20.62 -22.66 -34.37
CA ASP A 537 19.70 -23.68 -34.87
C ASP A 537 18.57 -23.98 -33.86
N MET A 538 17.47 -24.54 -34.37
CA MET A 538 16.28 -24.85 -33.57
C MET A 538 16.53 -25.85 -32.44
N GLN A 539 17.50 -26.77 -32.58
CA GLN A 539 17.81 -27.75 -31.54
C GLN A 539 18.57 -27.08 -30.40
N THR A 540 19.52 -26.21 -30.72
CA THR A 540 20.21 -25.36 -29.76
C THR A 540 19.22 -24.44 -29.04
N LEU A 541 18.34 -23.76 -29.78
CA LEU A 541 17.30 -22.91 -29.19
C LEU A 541 16.36 -23.69 -28.25
N ASN A 542 15.92 -24.88 -28.64
CA ASN A 542 15.05 -25.73 -27.80
C ASN A 542 15.70 -26.28 -26.53
N ASN A 543 17.03 -26.30 -26.47
CA ASN A 543 17.79 -26.81 -25.32
C ASN A 543 18.34 -25.69 -24.42
N MET A 544 18.19 -24.42 -24.81
CA MET A 544 18.62 -23.28 -23.99
C MET A 544 17.76 -23.17 -22.73
N ASP A 545 18.41 -22.86 -21.62
CA ASP A 545 17.67 -22.53 -20.41
C ASP A 545 17.05 -21.13 -20.48
N HIS A 546 16.07 -20.88 -19.61
CA HIS A 546 15.34 -19.60 -19.55
C HIS A 546 16.31 -18.41 -19.46
N SER A 547 17.37 -18.49 -18.66
CA SER A 547 18.27 -17.36 -18.44
C SER A 547 19.12 -17.04 -19.66
N GLU A 548 19.57 -18.05 -20.39
CA GLU A 548 20.32 -17.90 -21.64
C GLU A 548 19.44 -17.26 -22.71
N LEU A 549 18.22 -17.78 -22.91
CA LEU A 549 17.33 -17.28 -23.93
C LEU A 549 16.87 -15.84 -23.64
N LEU A 550 16.59 -15.53 -22.37
CA LEU A 550 16.19 -14.19 -21.98
C LEU A 550 17.30 -13.16 -22.18
N ASN A 551 18.55 -13.53 -21.88
CA ASN A 551 19.71 -12.69 -22.14
C ASN A 551 19.86 -12.39 -23.64
N LEU A 552 19.68 -13.39 -24.50
CA LEU A 552 19.75 -13.21 -25.95
C LEU A 552 18.65 -12.27 -26.47
N LEU A 553 17.41 -12.46 -26.02
CA LEU A 553 16.26 -11.64 -26.44
C LEU A 553 16.34 -10.20 -25.93
N THR A 554 16.88 -9.98 -24.73
CA THR A 554 16.99 -8.64 -24.13
C THR A 554 18.24 -7.88 -24.57
N GLN A 555 19.32 -8.56 -24.98
CA GLN A 555 20.53 -7.91 -25.50
C GLN A 555 20.32 -7.28 -26.88
N GLN A 556 19.44 -7.83 -27.72
CA GLN A 556 19.13 -7.25 -29.03
C GLN A 556 18.23 -6.00 -28.98
N SER A 557 17.61 -5.67 -27.83
CA SER A 557 16.78 -4.46 -27.68
C SER A 557 17.56 -3.17 -27.37
N ASN A 558 18.90 -3.21 -27.31
CA ASN A 558 19.76 -2.07 -26.97
C ASN A 558 20.52 -1.45 -28.18
N TYR A 559 20.02 -1.62 -29.40
CA TYR A 559 20.51 -0.89 -30.59
C TYR A 559 19.43 -0.07 -31.26
#